data_AF-A0A1R1BV18-F1
#
_entry.id   AF-A0A1R1BV18-F1
#
_cell.length_a   1.000
_cell.length_b   1.000
_cell.length_c   1.000
_cell.angle_alpha   90.00
_cell.angle_beta   90.00
_cell.angle_gamma   90.00
#
_symmetry.space_group_name_H-M   'P 1'
#
loop_
_entity.id
_entity.type
_entity.pdbx_description
1 polymer ?
#
loop_
_entity_poly.entity_id
_entity_poly.type
_entity_poly.pdbx_seq_one_letter_code
_entity_poly.pdbx_strand_id
1 'polypeptide(L)'
;MVDISREQRMQAIIVKARRMFLQDALEREAVLRADMVLWNRQQLSNQQIGEHMYLYVHTLKGVAQTVGCDQVHQLSEAADSYSILHQNDWTEEVIQELRQYLDQLHIELQRELGHAEAL
;
A
#
# COMPACT_ATOMS: atom_id res chain seq x y z
N MET A 1 4.66 12.38 38.12
CA MET A 1 4.65 11.60 36.86
C MET A 1 3.24 11.07 36.71
N VAL A 2 2.55 11.41 35.61
CA VAL A 2 1.22 10.83 35.34
C VAL A 2 1.44 9.41 34.86
N ASP A 3 1.01 8.43 35.65
CA ASP A 3 1.06 7.03 35.23
C ASP A 3 0.00 6.82 34.15
N ILE A 4 0.49 6.70 32.91
CA ILE A 4 -0.34 6.39 31.75
C ILE A 4 -0.84 4.96 31.91
N SER A 5 -2.16 4.77 31.91
CA SER A 5 -2.76 3.44 32.00
C SER A 5 -2.27 2.53 30.87
N ARG A 6 -2.32 1.21 31.08
CA ARG A 6 -1.96 0.21 30.06
C ARG A 6 -2.74 0.43 28.76
N GLU A 7 -4.01 0.77 28.88
CA GLU A 7 -4.91 1.01 27.75
C GLU A 7 -4.50 2.26 26.95
N GLN A 8 -4.25 3.38 27.63
CA GLN A 8 -3.74 4.60 27.00
C GLN A 8 -2.39 4.37 26.30
N ARG A 9 -1.50 3.56 26.90
CA ARG A 9 -0.22 3.19 26.28
C ARG A 9 -0.40 2.35 25.03
N MET A 10 -1.30 1.36 25.07
CA MET A 10 -1.61 0.52 23.91
C MET A 10 -2.18 1.37 22.77
N GLN A 11 -3.12 2.26 23.07
CA GLN A 11 -3.71 3.16 22.09
C GLN A 11 -2.64 4.05 21.44
N ALA A 12 -1.72 4.61 22.23
CA ALA A 12 -0.63 5.41 21.71
C ALA A 12 0.31 4.61 20.79
N ILE A 13 0.56 3.33 21.11
CA ILE A 13 1.36 2.43 20.27
C ILE A 13 0.65 2.19 18.93
N ILE A 14 -0.66 1.91 18.95
CA ILE A 14 -1.45 1.66 17.73
C ILE A 14 -1.44 2.89 16.83
N VAL A 15 -1.71 4.08 17.38
CA VAL A 15 -1.70 5.34 16.62
C VAL A 15 -0.33 5.58 15.99
N LYS A 16 0.75 5.39 16.76
CA LYS A 16 2.13 5.54 16.24
C LYS A 16 2.44 4.51 15.15
N ALA A 17 2.09 3.24 15.36
CA ALA A 17 2.31 2.17 14.38
C ALA A 17 1.55 2.43 13.08
N ARG A 18 0.29 2.88 13.17
CA ARG A 18 -0.53 3.27 12.01
C ARG A 18 0.13 4.41 11.23
N ARG A 19 0.59 5.47 11.91
CA ARG A 19 1.29 6.58 11.24
C ARG A 19 2.56 6.13 10.54
N MET A 20 3.40 5.35 11.21
CA MET A 20 4.64 4.81 10.62
C MET A 20 4.34 3.93 9.41
N PHE A 21 3.32 3.07 9.49
CA PHE A 21 2.87 2.25 8.38
C PHE A 21 2.45 3.10 7.17
N LEU A 22 1.63 4.12 7.38
CA LEU A 22 1.13 4.98 6.29
C LEU A 22 2.26 5.74 5.59
N GLN A 23 3.24 6.22 6.35
CA GLN A 23 4.43 6.88 5.80
C GLN A 23 5.28 5.90 4.98
N ASP A 24 5.60 4.73 5.53
CA ASP A 24 6.37 3.69 4.82
C ASP A 24 5.65 3.20 3.55
N ALA A 25 4.32 3.04 3.61
CA ALA A 25 3.50 2.67 2.46
C ALA A 25 3.59 3.71 1.32
N LEU A 26 3.52 5.01 1.64
CA LEU A 26 3.64 6.09 0.65
C LEU A 26 5.06 6.22 0.09
N GLU A 27 6.09 6.01 0.92
CA GLU A 27 7.48 6.00 0.45
C GLU A 27 7.73 4.87 -0.55
N ARG A 28 7.27 3.65 -0.23
CA ARG A 28 7.37 2.49 -1.14
C ARG A 28 6.55 2.70 -2.41
N GLU A 29 5.39 3.32 -2.30
CA GLU A 29 4.58 3.66 -3.47
C GLU A 29 5.30 4.65 -4.39
N ALA A 30 6.01 5.64 -3.84
CA ALA A 30 6.79 6.59 -4.63
C ALA A 30 7.89 5.88 -5.43
N VAL A 31 8.54 4.86 -4.85
CA VAL A 31 9.49 4.00 -5.58
C VAL A 31 8.79 3.25 -6.70
N LEU A 32 7.64 2.61 -6.42
CA LEU A 32 6.88 1.89 -7.43
C LEU A 32 6.42 2.81 -8.58
N ARG A 33 6.02 4.05 -8.28
CA ARG A 33 5.68 5.05 -9.30
C ARG A 33 6.89 5.45 -10.15
N ALA A 34 8.09 5.50 -9.58
CA ALA A 34 9.31 5.70 -10.35
C ALA A 34 9.58 4.52 -11.29
N ASP A 35 9.37 3.28 -10.83
CA ASP A 35 9.47 2.09 -11.67
C ASP A 35 8.44 2.09 -12.81
N MET A 36 7.20 2.56 -12.56
CA MET A 36 6.21 2.74 -13.64
C MET A 36 6.70 3.71 -14.72
N VAL A 37 7.48 4.75 -14.36
CA VAL A 37 8.09 5.66 -15.35
C VAL A 37 9.15 4.93 -16.18
N LEU A 38 9.95 4.05 -15.56
CA LEU A 38 10.92 3.21 -16.28
C LEU A 38 10.21 2.22 -17.21
N TRP A 39 9.11 1.61 -16.76
CA TRP A 39 8.27 0.75 -17.58
C TRP A 39 7.68 1.48 -18.79
N ASN A 40 7.12 2.68 -18.61
CA ASN A 40 6.63 3.51 -19.72
C ASN A 40 7.72 3.87 -20.75
N ARG A 41 8.99 3.90 -20.32
CA ARG A 41 10.15 4.12 -21.18
C ARG A 41 10.71 2.82 -21.78
N GLN A 42 10.01 1.70 -21.60
CA GLN A 42 10.42 0.35 -22.01
C GLN A 42 11.76 -0.09 -21.38
N GLN A 43 12.09 0.45 -20.21
CA GLN A 43 13.30 0.10 -19.45
C GLN A 43 13.05 -1.01 -18.42
N LEU A 44 11.77 -1.29 -18.13
CA LEU A 44 11.32 -2.48 -17.40
C LEU A 44 10.35 -3.26 -18.28
N SER A 45 10.40 -4.58 -18.20
CA SER A 45 9.39 -5.45 -18.82
C SER A 45 8.10 -5.48 -18.01
N ASN A 46 7.01 -5.94 -18.64
CA ASN A 46 5.74 -6.13 -17.94
C ASN A 46 5.87 -7.09 -16.75
N GLN A 47 6.66 -8.16 -16.90
CA GLN A 47 6.95 -9.10 -15.81
C GLN A 47 7.56 -8.39 -14.61
N GLN A 48 8.58 -7.56 -14.83
CA GLN A 48 9.29 -6.87 -13.74
C GLN A 48 8.36 -5.89 -13.02
N ILE A 49 7.64 -5.04 -13.74
CA ILE A 49 6.73 -4.09 -13.10
C ILE A 49 5.55 -4.80 -12.42
N GLY A 50 5.01 -5.88 -13.01
CA GLY A 50 3.96 -6.70 -12.41
C GLY A 50 4.38 -7.33 -11.08
N GLU A 51 5.60 -7.87 -11.02
CA GLU A 51 6.19 -8.38 -9.78
C GLU A 51 6.37 -7.28 -8.73
N HIS A 52 6.84 -6.09 -9.13
CA HIS A 52 6.98 -4.95 -8.21
C HIS A 52 5.61 -4.51 -7.65
N MET A 53 4.59 -4.43 -8.50
CA MET A 53 3.22 -4.11 -8.09
C MET A 53 2.65 -5.16 -7.14
N TYR A 54 2.80 -6.45 -7.46
CA TYR A 54 2.39 -7.56 -6.59
C TYR A 54 3.04 -7.48 -5.21
N LEU A 55 4.36 -7.36 -5.15
CA LEU A 55 5.09 -7.31 -3.88
C LEU A 55 4.64 -6.13 -3.01
N TYR A 56 4.38 -4.98 -3.64
CA TYR A 56 3.86 -3.81 -2.96
C TYR A 56 2.48 -4.07 -2.34
N VAL A 57 1.49 -4.51 -3.14
CA VAL A 57 0.12 -4.72 -2.65
C VAL A 57 0.04 -5.87 -1.64
N HIS A 58 0.81 -6.93 -1.84
CA HIS A 58 0.88 -8.07 -0.92
C HIS A 58 1.37 -7.65 0.46
N THR A 59 2.44 -6.84 0.48
CA THR A 59 2.99 -6.32 1.74
C THR A 59 2.02 -5.35 2.41
N LEU A 60 1.39 -4.47 1.62
CA LEU A 60 0.45 -3.49 2.12
C LEU A 60 -0.75 -4.16 2.79
N LYS A 61 -1.31 -5.20 2.16
CA LYS A 61 -2.42 -6.00 2.67
C LYS A 61 -2.14 -6.56 4.06
N GLY A 62 -0.97 -7.18 4.24
CA GLY A 62 -0.61 -7.83 5.49
C GLY A 62 -0.52 -6.86 6.67
N VAL A 63 0.02 -5.66 6.44
CA VAL A 63 0.24 -4.67 7.51
C VAL A 63 -1.01 -3.82 7.78
N ALA A 64 -1.77 -3.43 6.75
CA ALA A 64 -2.96 -2.57 6.89
C ALA A 64 -3.98 -3.12 7.90
N GLN A 65 -4.23 -4.44 7.86
CA GLN A 65 -5.16 -5.10 8.78
C GLN A 65 -4.69 -5.02 10.25
N THR A 66 -3.37 -5.05 10.49
CA THR A 66 -2.81 -5.07 11.85
C THR A 66 -2.89 -3.71 12.54
N VAL A 67 -2.93 -2.63 11.77
CA VAL A 67 -2.95 -1.25 12.27
C VAL A 67 -4.33 -0.57 12.14
N GLY A 68 -5.36 -1.33 11.76
CA GLY A 68 -6.74 -0.85 11.67
C GLY A 68 -7.01 0.10 10.50
N CYS A 69 -6.30 -0.08 9.39
CA CYS A 69 -6.57 0.63 8.13
C CYS A 69 -7.43 -0.25 7.20
N ASP A 70 -8.70 -0.45 7.57
CA ASP A 70 -9.58 -1.43 6.93
C ASP A 70 -9.81 -1.17 5.44
N GLN A 71 -9.99 0.09 5.03
CA GLN A 71 -10.20 0.43 3.63
C GLN A 71 -8.94 0.18 2.78
N VAL A 72 -7.75 0.51 3.33
CA VAL A 72 -6.46 0.20 2.69
C VAL A 72 -6.31 -1.31 2.54
N HIS A 73 -6.66 -2.08 3.58
CA HIS A 73 -6.62 -3.54 3.53
C HIS A 73 -7.51 -4.08 2.41
N GLN A 74 -8.77 -3.68 2.35
CA GLN A 74 -9.71 -4.16 1.32
C GLN A 74 -9.24 -3.84 -0.11
N LEU A 75 -8.76 -2.62 -0.36
CA LEU A 75 -8.25 -2.21 -1.66
C LEU A 75 -6.99 -3.01 -2.04
N SER A 76 -6.07 -3.19 -1.09
CA SER A 76 -4.85 -3.96 -1.30
C SER A 76 -5.12 -5.45 -1.50
N GLU A 77 -6.15 -6.01 -0.85
CA GLU A 77 -6.59 -7.39 -1.06
C GLU A 77 -7.20 -7.59 -2.44
N ALA A 78 -8.01 -6.62 -2.93
CA ALA A 78 -8.54 -6.66 -4.28
C ALA A 78 -7.41 -6.61 -5.33
N ALA A 79 -6.44 -5.71 -5.15
CA ALA A 79 -5.29 -5.59 -6.02
C ALA A 79 -4.40 -6.85 -6.00
N ASP A 80 -4.12 -7.39 -4.81
CA ASP A 80 -3.35 -8.63 -4.62
C ASP A 80 -4.06 -9.82 -5.29
N SER A 81 -5.38 -9.95 -5.11
CA SER A 81 -6.17 -10.99 -5.76
C SER A 81 -6.10 -10.90 -7.28
N TYR A 82 -6.25 -9.69 -7.83
CA TYR A 82 -6.13 -9.46 -9.27
C TYR A 82 -4.73 -9.81 -9.79
N SER A 83 -3.70 -9.43 -9.05
CA SER A 83 -2.30 -9.72 -9.38
C SER A 83 -2.00 -11.23 -9.39
N ILE A 84 -2.57 -11.99 -8.45
CA ILE A 84 -2.42 -13.46 -8.37
C ILE A 84 -3.07 -14.16 -9.56
N LEU A 85 -4.24 -13.68 -10.01
CA LEU A 85 -4.93 -14.25 -11.18
C LEU A 85 -4.10 -14.11 -12.46
N HIS A 86 -3.20 -13.13 -12.54
CA HIS A 86 -2.39 -12.82 -13.71
C HIS A 86 -0.88 -13.02 -13.48
N GLN A 87 -0.48 -13.72 -12.41
CA GLN A 87 0.93 -13.88 -12.01
C GLN A 87 1.85 -14.49 -13.10
N ASN A 88 1.26 -15.20 -14.06
CA ASN A 88 1.97 -15.86 -15.17
C ASN A 88 1.76 -15.15 -16.52
N ASP A 89 0.99 -14.06 -16.56
CA ASP A 89 0.61 -13.35 -17.79
C ASP A 89 0.47 -11.84 -17.54
N TRP A 90 1.60 -11.20 -17.26
CA TRP A 90 1.66 -9.75 -17.11
C TRP A 90 1.59 -9.07 -18.48
N THR A 91 0.37 -8.91 -19.01
CA THR A 91 0.16 -8.09 -20.22
C THR A 91 0.15 -6.60 -19.87
N GLU A 92 0.29 -5.75 -20.89
CA GLU A 92 0.20 -4.30 -20.67
C GLU A 92 -1.18 -3.92 -20.10
N GLU A 93 -2.25 -4.56 -20.56
CA GLU A 93 -3.61 -4.34 -20.05
C GLU A 93 -3.72 -4.69 -18.57
N VAL A 94 -3.13 -5.82 -18.14
CA VAL A 94 -3.10 -6.23 -16.72
C VAL A 94 -2.36 -5.20 -15.87
N ILE A 95 -1.21 -4.71 -16.35
CA ILE A 95 -0.44 -3.68 -15.64
C ILE A 95 -1.23 -2.36 -15.53
N GLN A 96 -1.92 -1.95 -16.59
CA GLN A 96 -2.75 -0.75 -16.57
C GLN A 96 -3.95 -0.90 -15.63
N GLU A 97 -4.56 -2.08 -15.55
CA GLU A 97 -5.65 -2.35 -14.61
C GLU A 97 -5.15 -2.33 -13.15
N LEU A 98 -4.02 -2.97 -12.87
CA LEU A 98 -3.38 -2.90 -11.54
C LEU A 98 -3.03 -1.47 -11.13
N ARG A 99 -2.59 -0.65 -12.08
CA ARG A 99 -2.32 0.76 -11.81
C ARG A 99 -3.56 1.50 -11.30
N GLN A 100 -4.76 1.18 -11.79
CA GLN A 100 -5.99 1.81 -11.30
C GLN A 100 -6.24 1.49 -9.83
N TYR A 101 -5.98 0.24 -9.41
CA TYR A 101 -6.04 -0.13 -7.99
C TYR A 101 -5.00 0.64 -7.16
N LEU A 102 -3.78 0.80 -7.67
CA LEU A 102 -2.73 1.55 -7.00
C LEU A 102 -3.05 3.04 -6.86
N ASP A 103 -3.68 3.64 -7.87
CA ASP A 103 -4.14 5.03 -7.78
C ASP A 103 -5.27 5.19 -6.74
N GLN A 104 -6.16 4.22 -6.60
CA GLN A 104 -7.16 4.22 -5.52
C GLN A 104 -6.50 4.05 -4.14
N LEU A 105 -5.53 3.15 -4.03
CA LEU A 105 -4.74 2.95 -2.81
C LEU A 105 -4.00 4.21 -2.39
N HIS A 106 -3.42 4.95 -3.33
CA HIS A 106 -2.74 6.21 -3.07
C HIS A 106 -3.64 7.23 -2.36
N ILE A 107 -4.82 7.46 -2.93
CA ILE A 107 -5.80 8.41 -2.42
C ILE A 107 -6.20 8.01 -1.00
N GLU A 108 -6.43 6.72 -0.79
CA GLU A 108 -6.80 6.19 0.52
C GLU A 108 -5.67 6.32 1.55
N LEU A 109 -4.43 6.01 1.18
CA LEU A 109 -3.26 6.17 2.05
C LEU A 109 -3.06 7.63 2.47
N GLN A 110 -3.23 8.57 1.55
CA GLN A 110 -3.16 10.00 1.85
C GLN A 110 -4.29 10.44 2.80
N ARG A 111 -5.52 9.97 2.55
CA ARG A 111 -6.67 10.24 3.42
C ARG A 111 -6.41 9.75 4.85
N GLU A 112 -5.95 8.51 4.98
CA GLU A 112 -5.66 7.88 6.25
C GLU A 112 -4.51 8.57 7.00
N LEU A 113 -3.47 9.01 6.28
CA LEU A 113 -2.38 9.78 6.89
C LEU A 113 -2.88 11.13 7.39
N GLY A 114 -3.71 11.83 6.61
CA GLY A 114 -4.33 13.09 7.04
C GLY A 114 -5.17 12.95 8.31
N HIS A 115 -5.91 11.85 8.46
CA HIS A 115 -6.64 11.54 9.69
C HIS A 115 -5.69 11.23 10.85
N ALA A 116 -4.63 10.46 10.62
CA ALA A 116 -3.66 10.09 11.65
C ALA A 116 -2.84 11.27 12.17
N GLU A 117 -2.63 12.31 11.36
CA GLU A 117 -1.92 13.54 11.76
C GLU A 117 -2.81 14.57 12.46
N ALA A 118 -4.14 14.45 12.33
CA ALA A 118 -5.11 15.31 13.00
C ALA A 118 -5.46 14.86 14.45
N LEU A 119 -5.00 13.67 14.85
CA LEU A 119 -5.19 13.06 16.18
C LEU A 119 -4.02 13.36 17.13
#